data_AF-A0A519T4I6-F1
#
_entry.id   AF-A0A519T4I6-F1
#
_cell.length_a   1.000
_cell.length_b   1.000
_cell.length_c   1.000
_cell.angle_alpha   90.00
_cell.angle_beta   90.00
_cell.angle_gamma   90.00
#
_symmetry.space_group_name_H-M   'P 1'
#
loop_
_entity.id
_entity.type
_entity.pdbx_description
1 polymer ?
#
loop_
_entity_poly.entity_id
_entity_poly.type
_entity_poly.pdbx_seq_one_letter_code
_entity_poly.pdbx_strand_id
1 'polypeptide(L)'
;MTHPLTPAQEEALVAAIKQAELRTSGEIRLHLEEKCPTPEPLDRAAQVFAELKMHQTKLRNGVLFYLAWQSRQFAVVGDAGINSTVPDEFWESVKELVVGHFR
;
A
#
# COMPACT_ATOMS: atom_id res chain seq x y z
N MET A 1 -13.23 11.08 -13.89
CA MET A 1 -12.27 10.28 -13.09
C MET A 1 -12.79 8.86 -13.11
N THR A 2 -12.04 7.96 -13.73
CA THR A 2 -12.45 6.55 -13.88
C THR A 2 -12.00 5.79 -12.64
N HIS A 3 -12.90 5.45 -11.73
CA HIS A 3 -12.55 4.67 -10.55
C HIS A 3 -12.40 3.19 -10.94
N PRO A 4 -11.27 2.51 -10.62
CA PRO A 4 -11.03 1.13 -11.07
C PRO A 4 -11.87 0.09 -10.32
N LEU A 5 -12.46 0.45 -9.18
CA LEU A 5 -13.29 -0.41 -8.35
C LEU A 5 -14.76 0.00 -8.44
N THR A 6 -15.64 -0.99 -8.49
CA THR A 6 -17.08 -0.78 -8.24
C THR A 6 -17.33 -0.46 -6.76
N PRO A 7 -18.47 0.17 -6.40
CA PRO A 7 -18.79 0.46 -5.00
C PRO A 7 -18.75 -0.79 -4.10
N ALA A 8 -19.22 -1.93 -4.59
CA ALA A 8 -19.18 -3.19 -3.84
C ALA A 8 -17.75 -3.72 -3.61
N GLN A 9 -16.86 -3.54 -4.59
CA GLN A 9 -15.43 -3.90 -4.44
C GLN A 9 -14.70 -2.97 -3.48
N GLU A 10 -15.01 -1.66 -3.52
CA GLU A 10 -14.46 -0.69 -2.58
C GLU A 10 -14.91 -1.00 -1.15
N GLU A 11 -16.18 -1.30 -0.95
CA GLU A 11 -16.70 -1.69 0.36
C GLU A 11 -16.05 -2.97 0.89
N ALA A 12 -15.91 -3.99 0.03
CA ALA A 12 -15.21 -5.22 0.38
C ALA A 12 -13.73 -4.99 0.73
N LEU A 13 -13.04 -4.12 -0.01
CA LEU A 13 -11.66 -3.73 0.25
C LEU A 13 -11.53 -3.01 1.61
N VAL A 14 -12.38 -2.02 1.86
CA VAL A 14 -12.39 -1.28 3.13
C VAL A 14 -12.68 -2.22 4.30
N ALA A 15 -13.60 -3.16 4.14
CA ALA A 15 -13.90 -4.18 5.14
C ALA A 15 -12.69 -5.10 5.41
N ALA A 16 -11.99 -5.54 4.37
CA ALA A 16 -10.79 -6.36 4.49
C ALA A 16 -9.65 -5.63 5.24
N ILE A 17 -9.42 -4.35 4.90
CA ILE A 17 -8.43 -3.51 5.61
C ILE A 17 -8.79 -3.39 7.08
N LYS A 18 -10.05 -3.06 7.40
CA LYS A 18 -10.51 -2.97 8.79
C LYS A 18 -10.32 -4.27 9.55
N GLN A 19 -10.63 -5.41 8.95
CA GLN A 19 -10.44 -6.72 9.58
C GLN A 19 -8.96 -7.02 9.84
N ALA A 20 -8.06 -6.60 8.93
CA ALA A 20 -6.63 -6.73 9.15
C ALA A 20 -6.16 -5.85 10.33
N GLU A 21 -6.58 -4.58 10.38
CA GLU A 21 -6.24 -3.64 11.46
C GLU A 21 -6.81 -4.05 12.83
N LEU A 22 -7.86 -4.89 12.90
CA LEU A 22 -8.30 -5.46 14.18
C LEU A 22 -7.32 -6.48 14.77
N ARG A 23 -6.39 -7.01 13.96
CA ARG A 23 -5.44 -8.06 14.34
C ARG A 23 -4.02 -7.52 14.53
N THR A 24 -3.78 -6.24 14.23
CA THR A 24 -2.47 -5.60 14.33
C THR A 24 -2.61 -4.19 14.88
N SER A 25 -1.57 -3.64 15.48
CA SER A 25 -1.52 -2.22 15.81
C SER A 25 -1.12 -1.34 14.62
N GLY A 26 -0.80 -1.95 13.47
CA GLY A 26 -0.40 -1.27 12.24
C GLY A 26 -1.58 -0.63 11.51
N GLU A 27 -1.29 0.45 10.80
CA GLU A 27 -2.26 1.16 9.95
C GLU A 27 -2.01 0.80 8.48
N ILE A 28 -3.02 0.32 7.78
CA ILE A 28 -2.91 -0.11 6.38
C ILE A 28 -3.73 0.83 5.50
N ARG A 29 -3.10 1.36 4.44
CA ARG A 29 -3.80 2.19 3.43
C ARG A 29 -3.51 1.70 2.03
N LEU A 30 -4.51 1.81 1.16
CA LEU A 30 -4.37 1.65 -0.29
C LEU A 30 -4.52 3.01 -0.97
N HIS A 31 -3.54 3.38 -1.78
CA HIS A 31 -3.58 4.54 -2.65
C HIS A 31 -3.66 4.11 -4.11
N LEU A 32 -4.66 4.63 -4.81
CA LEU A 32 -4.96 4.31 -6.20
C LEU A 32 -4.68 5.55 -7.06
N GLU A 33 -3.87 5.41 -8.11
CA GLU A 33 -3.64 6.45 -9.12
C GLU A 33 -3.85 5.92 -10.55
N GLU A 34 -4.30 6.78 -11.47
CA GLU A 34 -4.48 6.38 -12.87
C GLU A 34 -3.14 5.93 -13.49
N LYS A 35 -2.10 6.75 -13.35
CA LYS A 35 -0.74 6.49 -13.85
C LYS A 35 0.27 6.95 -12.82
N CYS A 36 1.38 6.20 -12.71
CA CYS A 36 2.51 6.66 -11.92
C CYS A 36 3.17 7.85 -12.62
N PRO A 37 3.32 9.00 -11.95
CA PRO A 37 3.99 10.17 -12.54
C PRO A 37 5.51 10.00 -12.59
N THR A 38 6.06 9.04 -11.85
CA THR A 38 7.50 8.74 -11.78
C THR A 38 7.84 7.43 -12.50
N PRO A 39 9.08 7.28 -12.99
CA PRO A 39 9.57 6.01 -13.53
C PRO A 39 9.53 4.89 -12.47
N GLU A 40 9.91 5.22 -11.24
CA GLU A 40 9.95 4.28 -10.12
C GLU A 40 8.71 4.43 -9.23
N PRO A 41 7.88 3.37 -9.07
CA PRO A 41 6.69 3.43 -8.23
C PRO A 41 7.01 3.46 -6.74
N LEU A 42 8.18 2.98 -6.33
CA LEU A 42 8.61 3.05 -4.93
C LEU A 42 8.82 4.49 -4.48
N ASP A 43 9.44 5.32 -5.33
CA ASP A 43 9.64 6.75 -5.05
C ASP A 43 8.30 7.49 -4.92
N ARG A 44 7.35 7.21 -5.81
CA ARG A 44 6.00 7.79 -5.71
C ARG A 44 5.28 7.32 -4.46
N ALA A 45 5.36 6.04 -4.12
CA ALA A 45 4.77 5.51 -2.91
C ALA A 45 5.37 6.17 -1.66
N ALA A 46 6.69 6.41 -1.61
CA ALA A 46 7.34 7.12 -0.50
C ALA A 46 6.87 8.59 -0.40
N GLN A 47 6.69 9.28 -1.53
CA GLN A 47 6.12 10.64 -1.55
C GLN A 47 4.70 10.65 -0.99
N VAL A 48 3.84 9.76 -1.49
CA VAL A 48 2.45 9.64 -1.02
C VAL A 48 2.40 9.29 0.47
N PHE A 49 3.30 8.42 0.94
CA PHE A 49 3.43 8.07 2.36
C PHE A 49 3.71 9.30 3.24
N ALA A 50 4.59 10.19 2.77
CA ALA A 50 4.90 11.45 3.43
C ALA A 50 3.73 12.45 3.37
N GLU A 51 3.10 12.61 2.19
CA GLU A 51 1.93 13.48 1.97
C GLU A 51 0.75 13.11 2.87
N LEU A 52 0.47 11.81 3.00
CA LEU A 52 -0.57 11.26 3.85
C LEU A 52 -0.20 11.24 5.34
N LYS A 53 1.00 11.71 5.70
CA LYS A 53 1.56 11.72 7.05
C LYS A 53 1.52 10.35 7.73
N MET A 54 1.67 9.27 6.96
CA MET A 54 1.58 7.89 7.48
C MET A 54 2.75 7.53 8.40
N HIS A 55 3.81 8.35 8.41
CA HIS A 55 4.89 8.26 9.39
C HIS A 55 4.49 8.79 10.77
N GLN A 56 3.31 9.37 10.96
CA GLN A 56 2.88 9.97 12.24
C GLN A 56 2.16 8.97 13.16
N THR A 57 2.44 7.66 13.03
CA THR A 57 1.93 6.67 13.99
C THR A 57 2.88 6.54 15.18
N LYS A 58 2.32 6.24 16.37
CA LYS A 58 3.09 6.12 17.62
C LYS A 58 4.18 5.05 17.54
N LEU A 59 3.92 3.97 16.79
CA LEU A 59 4.79 2.81 16.68
C LEU A 59 5.55 2.75 15.35
N ARG A 60 5.42 3.77 14.49
CA ARG A 60 6.03 3.78 13.15
C ARG A 60 5.70 2.52 12.35
N ASN A 61 4.42 2.19 12.28
CA ASN A 61 3.90 0.94 11.75
C ASN A 61 2.80 1.15 10.70
N GLY A 62 2.90 2.26 9.95
CA GLY A 62 2.07 2.48 8.76
C GLY A 62 2.55 1.63 7.58
N VAL A 63 1.61 1.11 6.80
CA VAL A 63 1.86 0.39 5.55
C VAL A 63 1.01 1.00 4.44
N LEU A 64 1.65 1.45 3.37
CA LEU A 64 1.01 1.97 2.18
C LEU A 64 1.17 1.00 1.02
N PHE A 65 0.04 0.56 0.49
CA PHE A 65 -0.06 -0.09 -0.81
C PHE A 65 -0.28 1.00 -1.86
N TYR A 66 0.60 1.09 -2.84
CA TYR A 66 0.49 2.02 -3.96
C TYR A 66 0.19 1.24 -5.24
N LEU A 67 -0.89 1.59 -5.94
CA LEU A 67 -1.28 0.96 -7.20
C LEU A 67 -1.60 2.02 -8.26
N ALA A 68 -0.83 2.01 -9.35
CA ALA A 68 -1.11 2.77 -10.55
C ALA A 68 -1.71 1.85 -11.62
N TRP A 69 -3.04 1.89 -11.81
CA TRP A 69 -3.73 0.81 -12.53
C TRP A 69 -3.57 0.86 -14.05
N GLN A 70 -3.43 2.04 -14.68
CA GLN A 70 -3.21 2.11 -16.14
C GLN A 70 -1.76 1.82 -16.52
N SER A 71 -0.79 2.21 -15.68
CA SER A 71 0.63 1.91 -15.91
C SER A 71 1.06 0.55 -15.36
N ARG A 72 0.14 -0.20 -14.71
CA ARG A 72 0.38 -1.53 -14.11
C ARG A 72 1.57 -1.54 -13.15
N GLN A 73 1.77 -0.45 -12.43
CA GLN A 73 2.84 -0.31 -11.44
C GLN A 73 2.27 -0.48 -10.03
N PHE A 74 3.03 -1.19 -9.21
CA PHE A 74 2.64 -1.50 -7.84
C PHE A 74 3.87 -1.42 -6.93
N ALA A 75 3.69 -0.83 -5.75
CA ALA A 75 4.72 -0.74 -4.73
C ALA A 75 4.09 -0.84 -3.34
N VAL A 76 4.87 -1.31 -2.36
CA VAL A 76 4.47 -1.35 -0.95
C VAL A 76 5.55 -0.67 -0.14
N VAL A 77 5.14 0.25 0.75
CA VAL A 77 6.03 1.00 1.63
C VAL A 77 5.59 0.79 3.07
N GLY A 78 6.49 0.23 3.89
CA GLY A 78 6.33 0.16 5.33
C GLY A 78 7.11 1.26 6.04
N ASP A 79 6.60 1.66 7.21
CA ASP A 79 7.29 2.59 8.09
C ASP A 79 8.42 1.91 8.88
N ALA A 80 9.31 2.71 9.47
CA ALA A 80 10.57 2.28 10.07
C ALA A 80 10.42 1.24 11.19
N GLY A 81 9.33 1.31 11.97
CA GLY A 81 9.03 0.35 13.02
C GLY A 81 8.78 -1.05 12.47
N ILE A 82 8.13 -1.17 11.31
CA ILE A 82 7.98 -2.47 10.64
C ILE A 82 9.31 -2.87 9.99
N ASN A 83 9.96 -1.96 9.25
CA ASN A 83 11.20 -2.25 8.52
C ASN A 83 12.35 -2.72 9.44
N SER A 84 12.37 -2.28 10.70
CA SER A 84 13.35 -2.74 11.69
C SER A 84 13.10 -4.15 12.25
N THR A 85 11.93 -4.73 11.97
CA THR A 85 11.52 -6.04 12.51
C THR A 85 11.37 -7.12 11.45
N VAL A 86 11.07 -6.73 10.22
CA VAL A 86 10.87 -7.66 9.12
C VAL A 86 12.19 -7.94 8.39
N PRO A 87 12.37 -9.14 7.79
CA PRO A 87 13.51 -9.42 6.93
C PRO A 87 13.53 -8.51 5.69
N ASP A 88 14.72 -8.30 5.11
CA ASP A 88 14.91 -7.45 3.93
C ASP A 88 13.99 -7.85 2.74
N GLU A 89 13.78 -9.16 2.56
CA GLU A 89 12.96 -9.73 1.48
C GLU A 89 11.43 -9.69 1.73
N PHE A 90 11.00 -9.17 2.88
CA PHE A 90 9.59 -9.20 3.27
C PHE A 90 8.71 -8.43 2.30
N TRP A 91 9.08 -7.20 1.95
CA TRP A 91 8.29 -6.35 1.06
C TRP A 91 8.32 -6.84 -0.38
N GLU A 92 9.45 -7.41 -0.83
CA GLU A 92 9.55 -8.05 -2.14
C GLU A 92 8.59 -9.25 -2.22
N SER A 93 8.57 -10.10 -1.19
CA SER A 93 7.66 -11.25 -1.11
C SER A 93 6.18 -10.81 -1.12
N VAL A 94 5.83 -9.76 -0.39
CA VAL A 94 4.47 -9.19 -0.40
C VAL A 94 4.12 -8.65 -1.79
N LYS A 95 5.07 -7.98 -2.44
CA LYS A 95 4.89 -7.44 -3.79
C LYS A 95 4.62 -8.56 -4.79
N GLU A 96 5.43 -9.61 -4.79
CA GLU A 96 5.27 -10.76 -5.67
C GLU A 96 3.94 -11.48 -5.46
N LEU A 97 3.53 -11.68 -4.20
CA LEU A 97 2.24 -12.30 -3.86
C LEU A 97 1.08 -11.51 -4.48
N VAL A 98 1.06 -10.19 -4.27
CA VAL A 98 -0.01 -9.32 -4.77
C VAL A 98 0.01 -9.26 -6.31
N VAL A 99 1.18 -9.08 -6.92
CA VAL A 99 1.34 -9.09 -8.39
C VAL A 99 0.90 -10.43 -8.99
N GLY A 100 1.08 -11.55 -8.28
CA GLY A 100 0.59 -12.87 -8.67
C GLY A 100 -0.92 -12.93 -8.86
N HIS A 101 -1.69 -12.12 -8.12
CA HIS A 101 -3.15 -12.04 -8.24
C HIS A 101 -3.63 -11.09 -9.36
N PHE A 102 -2.74 -10.27 -9.94
CA PHE A 102 -3.05 -9.38 -11.07
C PHE A 102 -2.78 -10.02 -12.44
N ARG A 103 -2.38 -11.29 -12.47
CA ARG A 103 -2.11 -12.05 -13.70
C ARG A 103 -3.38 -12.63 -14.31
#